data_AF-A0A6G6YAM2-F1
#
_entry.id   AF-A0A6G6YAM2-F1
#
_cell.length_a   1.000
_cell.length_b   1.000
_cell.length_c   1.000
_cell.angle_alpha   90.00
_cell.angle_beta   90.00
_cell.angle_gamma   90.00
#
_symmetry.space_group_name_H-M   'P 1'
#
loop_
_entity.id
_entity.type
_entity.pdbx_description
1 polymer ?
#
loop_
_entity_poly.entity_id
_entity_poly.type
_entity_poly.pdbx_seq_one_letter_code
_entity_poly.pdbx_strand_id
1 'polypeptide(L)'
;MLVRTLSIALPAIALAACSAGETEADTSNVAVPGVAEATPAAAPADAPAEATLESWIVGTWSFDEICGSSDFAVVYHADGAVDNGGQVGQWALEGNRLTETVTREYDLETGNLTALDTPLTRSYTIVRRDAGHGVIRFNGDDIPILRC
;
A
#
# COMPACT_ATOMS: atom_id res chain seq x y z
N MET A 1 -27.70 8.54 39.62
CA MET A 1 -27.80 7.13 39.17
C MET A 1 -28.80 7.05 38.02
N LEU A 2 -28.32 6.94 36.79
CA LEU A 2 -29.11 6.44 35.67
C LEU A 2 -28.18 5.55 34.84
N VAL A 3 -28.35 4.25 35.04
CA VAL A 3 -27.76 3.19 34.23
C VAL A 3 -28.54 3.14 32.92
N ARG A 4 -27.87 3.34 31.79
CA ARG A 4 -28.44 3.08 30.47
C ARG A 4 -27.60 2.02 29.75
N THR A 5 -27.96 0.79 30.04
CA THR A 5 -27.69 -0.42 29.26
C THR A 5 -28.42 -0.32 27.92
N LEU A 6 -27.72 -0.46 26.79
CA LEU A 6 -28.39 -0.78 25.52
C LEU A 6 -27.47 -1.57 24.57
N SER A 7 -27.61 -2.89 24.68
CA SER A 7 -27.74 -3.91 23.63
C SER A 7 -26.89 -3.81 22.36
N ILE A 8 -25.84 -4.63 22.32
CA ILE A 8 -25.13 -5.06 21.11
C ILE A 8 -26.01 -6.13 20.42
N ALA A 9 -26.47 -5.84 19.20
CA ALA A 9 -27.13 -6.81 18.33
C ALA A 9 -26.14 -7.31 17.28
N LEU A 10 -25.68 -8.55 17.44
CA LEU A 10 -25.01 -9.34 16.40
C LEU A 10 -26.08 -9.97 15.49
N PRO A 11 -26.01 -9.78 14.15
CA PRO A 11 -26.60 -10.72 13.23
C PRO A 11 -25.52 -11.69 12.72
N ALA A 12 -25.59 -12.93 13.21
CA ALA A 12 -25.00 -14.10 12.58
C ALA A 12 -25.83 -14.42 11.33
N ILE A 13 -25.22 -14.37 10.14
CA ILE A 13 -25.84 -14.87 8.90
C ILE A 13 -25.04 -16.09 8.46
N ALA A 14 -25.76 -17.21 8.42
CA ALA A 14 -25.29 -18.56 8.13
C ALA A 14 -24.74 -18.69 6.70
N LEU A 15 -23.60 -19.35 6.56
CA LEU A 15 -23.16 -19.90 5.28
C LEU A 15 -24.07 -21.10 4.94
N ALA A 16 -25.01 -20.88 4.03
CA ALA A 16 -25.73 -21.95 3.38
C ALA A 16 -24.76 -22.72 2.47
N ALA A 17 -24.51 -23.97 2.83
CA ALA A 17 -24.00 -24.98 1.93
C ALA A 17 -25.08 -25.29 0.87
N CYS A 18 -24.80 -25.01 -0.39
CA CYS A 18 -25.56 -25.55 -1.52
C CYS A 18 -24.62 -26.41 -2.37
N SER A 19 -24.66 -27.69 -2.06
CA SER A 19 -24.21 -28.80 -2.91
C SER A 19 -25.15 -28.99 -4.11
N ALA A 20 -24.61 -29.64 -5.14
CA ALA A 20 -25.26 -30.26 -6.29
C ALA A 20 -25.64 -29.34 -7.47
N GLY A 21 -24.79 -29.43 -8.49
CA GLY A 21 -25.15 -29.22 -9.89
C GLY A 21 -24.50 -30.33 -10.71
N GLU A 22 -25.03 -31.55 -10.61
CA GLU A 22 -24.80 -32.62 -11.58
C GLU A 22 -25.40 -32.18 -12.92
N THR A 23 -24.55 -32.03 -13.93
CA THR A 23 -24.99 -31.96 -15.32
C THR A 23 -24.71 -33.31 -15.94
N GLU A 24 -25.77 -34.09 -16.13
CA GLU A 24 -25.83 -35.21 -17.05
C GLU A 24 -25.42 -34.72 -18.45
N ALA A 25 -24.36 -35.31 -19.00
CA ALA A 25 -24.09 -35.28 -20.43
C ALA A 25 -24.23 -36.69 -20.96
N ASP A 26 -25.18 -36.79 -21.88
CA ASP A 26 -25.68 -37.95 -22.58
C ASP A 26 -24.57 -38.81 -23.20
N THR A 27 -24.77 -40.12 -23.09
CA THR A 27 -23.92 -41.18 -23.59
C THR A 27 -24.03 -41.31 -25.11
N SER A 28 -22.93 -41.09 -25.83
CA SER A 28 -22.53 -41.93 -26.98
C SER A 28 -21.18 -41.46 -27.52
N ASN A 29 -20.10 -42.18 -27.20
CA ASN A 29 -19.08 -42.42 -28.21
C ASN A 29 -18.31 -43.72 -27.93
N VAL A 30 -18.20 -44.52 -28.98
CA VAL A 30 -17.58 -45.84 -29.03
C VAL A 30 -16.10 -45.74 -28.68
N ALA A 31 -15.65 -46.63 -27.80
CA ALA A 31 -14.26 -46.74 -27.38
C ALA A 31 -13.33 -47.09 -28.55
N VAL A 32 -12.34 -46.23 -28.80
CA VAL A 32 -11.08 -46.56 -29.50
C VAL A 32 -9.98 -46.54 -28.44
N PRO A 33 -9.18 -47.61 -28.27
CA PRO A 33 -8.06 -47.58 -27.33
C PRO A 33 -6.91 -46.80 -27.97
N GLY A 34 -6.90 -45.49 -27.78
CA GLY A 34 -5.83 -44.59 -28.18
C GLY A 34 -5.37 -43.79 -26.97
N VAL A 35 -4.14 -44.08 -26.53
CA VAL A 35 -3.26 -43.34 -25.61
C VAL A 35 -3.92 -42.13 -24.92
N ALA A 36 -4.22 -42.26 -23.63
CA ALA A 36 -4.58 -41.13 -22.78
C ALA A 36 -3.36 -40.21 -22.63
N GLU A 37 -3.28 -39.18 -23.47
CA GLU A 37 -2.36 -38.07 -23.25
C GLU A 37 -2.92 -37.24 -22.10
N ALA A 38 -2.28 -37.34 -20.93
CA ALA A 38 -2.64 -36.58 -19.75
C ALA A 38 -2.61 -35.09 -20.10
N THR A 39 -3.77 -34.45 -20.15
CA THR A 39 -3.85 -32.99 -20.28
C THR A 39 -3.15 -32.38 -19.07
N PRO A 40 -2.10 -31.55 -19.23
CA PRO A 40 -1.45 -30.91 -18.11
C PRO A 40 -2.47 -30.05 -17.36
N ALA A 41 -2.58 -30.28 -16.05
CA ALA A 41 -3.34 -29.38 -15.19
C ALA A 41 -2.82 -27.96 -15.40
N ALA A 42 -3.73 -27.01 -15.70
CA ALA A 42 -3.39 -25.61 -15.83
C ALA A 42 -2.69 -25.17 -14.54
N ALA A 43 -1.46 -24.66 -14.67
CA ALA A 43 -0.71 -24.12 -13.55
C ALA A 43 -1.56 -23.03 -12.85
N PRO A 44 -1.56 -22.97 -11.51
CA PRO A 44 -2.21 -21.86 -10.81
C PRO A 44 -1.61 -20.55 -11.33
N ALA A 45 -2.47 -19.58 -11.65
CA ALA A 45 -2.04 -18.25 -12.01
C ALA A 45 -1.16 -17.70 -10.88
N ASP A 46 0.07 -17.30 -11.23
CA ASP A 46 0.97 -16.64 -10.28
C ASP A 46 0.23 -15.47 -9.63
N ALA A 47 0.09 -15.53 -8.30
CA ALA A 47 -0.39 -14.38 -7.54
C ALA A 47 0.59 -13.22 -7.80
N PRO A 48 0.10 -11.97 -7.99
CA PRO A 48 0.97 -10.85 -8.25
C PRO A 48 1.99 -10.73 -7.11
N ALA A 49 3.28 -10.68 -7.48
CA ALA A 49 4.34 -10.48 -6.52
C ALA A 49 4.10 -9.19 -5.72
N GLU A 50 4.13 -9.27 -4.39
CA GLU A 50 4.05 -8.08 -3.56
C GLU A 50 5.21 -7.15 -3.88
N ALA A 51 4.91 -5.86 -4.06
CA ALA A 51 5.93 -4.84 -4.29
C ALA A 51 6.91 -4.83 -3.10
N THR A 52 8.22 -4.76 -3.39
CA THR A 52 9.23 -4.55 -2.34
C THR A 52 8.94 -3.22 -1.64
N LEU A 53 9.31 -3.09 -0.37
CA LEU A 53 9.05 -1.84 0.36
C LEU A 53 9.71 -0.62 -0.29
N GLU A 54 10.87 -0.84 -0.91
CA GLU A 54 11.58 0.18 -1.67
C GLU A 54 10.82 0.61 -2.93
N SER A 55 10.33 -0.35 -3.73
CA SER A 55 9.46 -0.01 -4.86
C SER A 55 8.11 0.57 -4.42
N TRP A 56 7.65 0.20 -3.23
CA TRP A 56 6.42 0.73 -2.66
C TRP A 56 6.58 2.17 -2.23
N ILE A 57 7.69 2.60 -1.62
CA ILE A 57 7.79 3.99 -1.14
C ILE A 57 7.96 5.01 -2.28
N VAL A 58 8.57 4.61 -3.40
CA VAL A 58 8.81 5.50 -4.55
C VAL A 58 7.50 5.99 -5.17
N GLY A 59 7.33 7.31 -5.28
CA GLY A 59 6.12 7.94 -5.83
C GLY A 59 5.72 9.18 -5.03
N THR A 60 4.50 9.66 -5.28
CA THR A 60 3.94 10.83 -4.60
C THR A 60 2.99 10.36 -3.51
N TRP A 61 3.03 11.02 -2.35
CA TRP A 61 2.21 10.68 -1.20
C TRP A 61 1.61 11.94 -0.59
N SER A 62 0.32 11.89 -0.28
CA SER A 62 -0.38 12.90 0.49
C SER A 62 -0.57 12.43 1.94
N PHE A 63 -0.57 13.38 2.87
CA PHE A 63 -0.97 13.17 4.26
C PHE A 63 -2.47 13.39 4.48
N ASP A 64 -3.20 13.80 3.44
CA ASP A 64 -4.64 13.94 3.45
C ASP A 64 -5.35 12.73 2.85
N GLU A 65 -6.68 12.74 2.98
CA GLU A 65 -7.57 11.73 2.42
C GLU A 65 -7.73 11.85 0.88
N ILE A 66 -7.31 12.96 0.26
CA ILE A 66 -7.49 13.21 -1.17
C ILE A 66 -6.21 13.81 -1.76
N CYS A 67 -5.72 13.24 -2.86
CA CYS A 67 -4.57 13.80 -3.57
C CYS A 67 -4.84 15.25 -4.04
N GLY A 68 -3.95 16.16 -3.70
CA GLY A 68 -4.04 17.59 -4.05
C GLY A 68 -5.00 18.41 -3.20
N SER A 69 -5.55 17.88 -2.09
CA SER A 69 -6.32 18.69 -1.13
C SER A 69 -5.45 19.56 -0.22
N SER A 70 -4.18 19.18 -0.04
CA SER A 70 -3.16 19.99 0.64
C SER A 70 -2.11 20.47 -0.35
N ASP A 71 -1.49 21.59 0.02
CA ASP A 71 -0.24 22.06 -0.58
C ASP A 71 0.96 21.14 -0.24
N PHE A 72 0.74 20.08 0.54
CA PHE A 72 1.77 19.19 1.05
C PHE A 72 1.62 17.78 0.48
N ALA A 73 2.43 17.48 -0.53
CA ALA A 73 2.72 16.11 -0.94
C ALA A 73 4.23 15.85 -0.81
N VAL A 74 4.59 14.62 -0.48
CA VAL A 74 5.98 14.15 -0.50
C VAL A 74 6.22 13.28 -1.71
N VAL A 75 7.30 13.53 -2.42
CA VAL A 75 7.75 12.76 -3.59
C VAL A 75 9.03 12.05 -3.22
N TYR A 76 9.02 10.71 -3.23
CA TYR A 76 10.20 9.88 -3.10
C TYR A 76 10.61 9.37 -4.48
N HIS A 77 11.73 9.84 -5.00
CA HIS A 77 12.25 9.43 -6.30
C HIS A 77 13.05 8.13 -6.19
N ALA A 78 13.04 7.32 -7.25
CA ALA A 78 13.75 6.04 -7.30
C ALA A 78 15.29 6.16 -7.20
N ASP A 79 15.84 7.35 -7.43
CA ASP A 79 17.28 7.65 -7.31
C ASP A 79 17.69 8.05 -5.88
N GLY A 80 16.75 8.05 -4.94
CA GLY A 80 17.00 8.46 -3.56
C GLY A 80 16.71 9.93 -3.27
N ALA A 81 16.29 10.75 -4.23
CA ALA A 81 15.89 12.14 -3.95
C ALA A 81 14.50 12.23 -3.29
N VAL A 82 14.31 13.21 -2.40
CA VAL A 82 13.01 13.54 -1.80
C VAL A 82 12.69 15.03 -1.91
N ASP A 83 11.43 15.34 -2.20
CA ASP A 83 10.82 16.67 -2.05
C ASP A 83 9.57 16.51 -1.17
N ASN A 84 9.47 17.22 -0.05
CA ASN A 84 8.37 17.08 0.90
C ASN A 84 7.41 18.28 0.95
N GLY A 85 7.31 19.06 -0.14
CA GLY A 85 6.39 20.20 -0.20
C GLY A 85 6.94 21.44 0.51
N GLY A 86 8.25 21.63 0.43
CA GLY A 86 8.93 22.78 1.06
C GLY A 86 10.39 22.52 1.35
N GLN A 87 10.84 21.27 1.31
CA GLN A 87 12.24 20.91 1.55
C GLN A 87 12.69 19.79 0.61
N VAL A 88 13.96 19.83 0.23
CA VAL A 88 14.57 18.91 -0.73
C VAL A 88 15.78 18.23 -0.08
N GLY A 89 15.94 16.94 -0.38
CA GLY A 89 16.98 16.13 0.24
C GLY A 89 17.16 14.77 -0.40
N GLN A 90 17.61 13.83 0.40
CA GLN A 90 17.74 12.42 0.06
C GLN A 90 16.94 11.56 1.03
N TRP A 91 16.47 10.40 0.59
CA TRP A 91 15.87 9.38 1.43
C TRP A 91 16.64 8.07 1.33
N ALA A 92 16.55 7.28 2.39
CA ALA A 92 17.07 5.92 2.45
C ALA A 92 16.11 5.04 3.25
N LEU A 93 16.10 3.76 2.93
CA LEU A 93 15.28 2.76 3.60
C LEU A 93 16.16 1.67 4.21
N GLU A 94 16.00 1.42 5.50
CA GLU A 94 16.64 0.31 6.21
C GLU A 94 15.56 -0.53 6.91
N GLY A 95 15.30 -1.73 6.39
CA GLY A 95 14.14 -2.50 6.84
C GLY A 95 12.86 -1.71 6.61
N ASN A 96 12.10 -1.42 7.67
CA ASN A 96 10.90 -0.57 7.61
C ASN A 96 11.14 0.88 8.08
N ARG A 97 12.39 1.28 8.29
CA ARG A 97 12.75 2.63 8.70
C ARG A 97 13.09 3.47 7.46
N LEU A 98 12.24 4.43 7.15
CA LEU A 98 12.48 5.45 6.14
C LEU A 98 13.20 6.62 6.81
N THR A 99 14.32 7.06 6.27
CA THR A 99 15.06 8.23 6.77
C THR A 99 15.19 9.25 5.66
N GLU A 100 14.79 10.48 5.93
CA GLU A 100 15.05 11.62 5.06
C GLU A 100 16.19 12.46 5.63
N THR A 101 17.07 12.94 4.75
CA THR A 101 18.11 13.92 5.05
C THR A 101 17.94 15.11 4.12
N VAL A 102 17.40 16.18 4.67
CA VAL A 102 17.10 17.44 3.99
C VAL A 102 18.34 18.32 3.99
N THR A 103 18.66 18.90 2.84
CA THR A 103 19.81 19.81 2.68
C THR A 103 19.42 21.17 2.13
N ARG A 104 18.19 21.33 1.64
CA ARG A 104 17.68 22.58 1.08
C ARG A 104 16.22 22.81 1.48
N GLU A 105 15.83 24.06 1.62
CA GLU A 105 14.45 24.45 1.92
C GLU A 105 13.98 25.62 1.05
N TYR A 106 12.69 25.63 0.75
CA TYR A 106 12.05 26.75 0.09
C TYR A 106 11.73 27.82 1.12
N ASP A 107 12.27 29.01 0.90
CA ASP A 107 11.88 30.21 1.63
C ASP A 107 10.44 30.56 1.24
N LEU A 108 9.52 30.56 2.22
CA LEU A 108 8.09 30.73 1.97
C LEU A 108 7.71 32.15 1.54
N GLU A 109 8.56 33.14 1.78
CA GLU A 109 8.30 34.54 1.41
C GLU A 109 8.75 34.82 -0.03
N THR A 110 9.90 34.28 -0.40
CA THR A 110 10.58 34.57 -1.68
C THR A 110 10.45 33.45 -2.71
N GLY A 111 10.08 32.24 -2.28
CA GLY A 111 10.03 31.03 -3.12
C GLY A 111 11.41 30.48 -3.50
N ASN A 112 12.50 31.03 -2.95
CA ASN A 112 13.85 30.60 -3.29
C ASN A 112 14.25 29.32 -2.56
N LEU A 113 14.91 28.40 -3.26
CA LEU A 113 15.46 27.19 -2.67
C LEU A 113 16.87 27.44 -2.11
N THR A 114 16.98 27.60 -0.79
CA THR A 114 18.22 27.87 -0.06
C THR A 114 18.85 26.58 0.45
N ALA A 115 20.18 26.58 0.63
CA ALA A 115 20.88 25.46 1.26
C ALA A 115 20.86 25.64 2.78
N LEU A 116 20.66 24.54 3.52
CA LEU A 116 20.77 24.52 4.97
C LEU A 116 22.23 24.47 5.39
N ASP A 117 22.59 25.22 6.44
CA ASP A 117 23.93 25.17 7.04
C ASP A 117 24.25 23.79 7.65
N THR A 118 23.21 23.08 8.12
CA THR A 118 23.31 21.72 8.64
C THR A 118 22.13 20.90 8.13
N PRO A 119 22.38 19.69 7.57
CA PRO A 119 21.29 18.84 7.13
C PRO A 119 20.32 18.50 8.25
N LEU A 120 19.02 18.53 7.95
CA LEU A 120 17.97 18.08 8.86
C LEU A 120 17.66 16.61 8.57
N THR A 121 17.82 15.75 9.57
CA THR A 121 17.47 14.32 9.46
C THR A 121 16.21 14.01 10.22
N ARG A 122 15.31 13.24 9.59
CA ARG A 122 14.09 12.72 10.20
C ARG A 122 13.89 11.27 9.78
N SER A 123 13.29 10.48 10.66
CA SER A 123 13.03 9.08 10.38
C SER A 123 11.60 8.70 10.74
N TYR A 124 11.03 7.86 9.90
CA TYR A 124 9.70 7.31 10.01
C TYR A 124 9.78 5.80 10.06
N THR A 125 8.83 5.17 10.74
CA THR A 125 8.65 3.71 10.66
C THR A 125 7.44 3.41 9.82
N ILE A 126 7.57 2.62 8.76
CA ILE A 126 6.44 2.17 7.96
C ILE A 126 5.74 1.03 8.74
N VAL A 127 4.51 1.30 9.19
CA VAL A 127 3.73 0.41 10.07
C VAL A 127 2.78 -0.48 9.28
N ARG A 128 2.14 0.08 8.26
CA ARG A 128 1.22 -0.63 7.35
C ARG A 128 1.38 -0.10 5.94
N ARG A 129 1.13 -0.96 4.95
CA ARG A 129 1.08 -0.60 3.55
C ARG A 129 0.14 -1.51 2.77
N ASP A 130 -0.48 -0.94 1.76
CA ASP A 130 -1.14 -1.63 0.66
C ASP A 130 -0.82 -0.92 -0.67
N ALA A 131 -1.47 -1.27 -1.77
CA ALA A 131 -1.16 -0.73 -3.09
C ALA A 131 -1.26 0.81 -3.17
N GLY A 132 -2.18 1.41 -2.41
CA GLY A 132 -2.49 2.84 -2.48
C GLY A 132 -2.39 3.59 -1.15
N HIS A 133 -2.28 2.91 -0.02
CA HIS A 133 -2.27 3.54 1.30
C HIS A 133 -1.10 3.04 2.15
N GLY A 134 -0.73 3.85 3.11
CA GLY A 134 0.24 3.50 4.14
C GLY A 134 -0.10 4.12 5.48
N VAL A 135 0.59 3.65 6.52
CA VAL A 135 0.68 4.33 7.80
C VAL A 135 2.15 4.41 8.15
N ILE A 136 2.65 5.63 8.33
CA ILE A 136 3.98 5.88 8.86
C ILE A 136 3.88 6.33 10.31
N ARG A 137 4.87 5.99 11.12
CA ARG A 137 4.99 6.48 12.49
C ARG A 137 6.08 7.54 12.57
N PHE A 138 5.74 8.71 13.11
CA PHE A 138 6.66 9.83 13.34
C PHE A 138 6.45 10.36 14.75
N ASN A 139 7.53 10.53 15.53
CA ASN A 139 7.46 11.03 16.91
C ASN A 139 6.44 10.34 17.85
N GLY A 140 6.08 9.08 17.55
CA GLY A 140 5.12 8.30 18.31
C GLY A 140 3.70 8.28 17.73
N ASP A 141 3.41 9.14 16.75
CA ASP A 141 2.09 9.26 16.13
C ASP A 141 2.01 8.46 14.82
N ASP A 142 0.89 7.77 14.61
CA ASP A 142 0.58 7.06 13.37
C ASP A 142 -0.14 8.01 12.41
N ILE A 143 0.49 8.23 11.26
CA ILE A 143 0.06 9.17 10.24
C ILE A 143 -0.33 8.37 8.99
N PRO A 144 -1.61 8.39 8.58
CA PRO A 144 -2.02 7.77 7.32
C PRO A 144 -1.44 8.55 6.14
N ILE A 145 -1.07 7.84 5.09
CA ILE A 145 -0.63 8.42 3.82
C ILE A 145 -1.36 7.74 2.66
N LEU A 146 -1.69 8.54 1.65
CA LEU A 146 -2.36 8.11 0.43
C LEU A 146 -1.42 8.32 -0.75
N ARG A 147 -1.32 7.33 -1.63
CA ARG A 147 -0.56 7.43 -2.87
C ARG A 147 -1.29 8.31 -3.88
N CYS A 148 -0.50 9.19 -4.48
CA CYS A 148 -0.80 9.96 -5.68
C CYS A 148 0.19 9.51 -6.79
#